data_AF-A0A9D5NXJ9-F1
#
_entry.id   AF-A0A9D5NXJ9-F1
#
_cell.length_a   1.000
_cell.length_b   1.000
_cell.length_c   1.000
_cell.angle_alpha   90.00
_cell.angle_beta   90.00
_cell.angle_gamma   90.00
#
_symmetry.space_group_name_H-M   'P 1'
#
loop_
_entity.id
_entity.type
_entity.pdbx_description
1 polymer ?
#
loop_
_entity_poly.entity_id
_entity_poly.type
_entity_poly.pdbx_seq_one_letter_code
_entity_poly.pdbx_strand_id
1 'polypeptide(L)'
;MKIKIMTLAMGLAMLGITSCSKTDVYDENQQKANKAAEEQVKQEKAVDEYEKNFVDTYGEIDPNQSWDFSTGDEYFSLPSGTRAATRDAATYTMTKSESYYEIEDATLSKMNEVFKEKTNNYNTGKKFAMTVPENDFTIMPIFMGESGGNFKLCMHVDGIGEIDVWEKWEGIQVMGKNSKGVDVTTWTDLKSFDSKKNCLNATAIQSKYITFNGLPAGATMYFYLKITSAASGYNTAGQSLGSINDYMREYQFGANDVTPSKLPGVNKPEIKIIGCEDAVTNSDKDYNDVVFMLYGEPYVPESFEVEDLEKTVKKRYFIEDLGASDDTDFNDIVVDVVSTYTYKKTTSETTGIVTFSEEKVKSRKAEIRALGGTLDFELNIGGTTWKKSADFDPSVMYNTQEPDYTKVLHTIDLPNEYDPASNNISVTVYQKDSNMPSATVNFPADGTVPMIIAANAYEEWSVERVAFNWKKFMNE
;
A
#
# COMPACT_ATOMS: atom_id res chain seq x y z
N MET A 1 -39.13 -17.85 15.59
CA MET A 1 -39.52 -18.16 16.98
C MET A 1 -38.83 -19.44 17.43
N LYS A 2 -37.62 -19.32 18.03
CA LYS A 2 -36.89 -20.42 18.68
C LYS A 2 -36.02 -19.85 19.81
N ILE A 3 -36.55 -20.03 21.02
CA ILE A 3 -35.94 -20.33 22.34
C ILE A 3 -34.47 -19.93 22.56
N LYS A 4 -34.26 -18.93 23.44
CA LYS A 4 -33.00 -18.65 24.15
C LYS A 4 -32.80 -19.70 25.25
N ILE A 5 -31.65 -20.36 25.26
CA ILE A 5 -31.16 -21.15 26.39
C ILE A 5 -30.38 -20.21 27.29
N MET A 6 -30.96 -19.91 28.46
CA MET A 6 -30.30 -19.24 29.58
C MET A 6 -29.45 -20.30 30.31
N THR A 7 -28.14 -20.19 30.22
CA THR A 7 -27.24 -21.01 31.04
C THR A 7 -27.10 -20.35 32.40
N LEU A 8 -27.75 -20.97 33.38
CA LEU A 8 -27.67 -20.72 34.81
C LEU A 8 -26.37 -21.36 35.34
N ALA A 9 -25.44 -20.59 35.89
CA ALA A 9 -24.27 -21.12 36.60
C ALA A 9 -24.32 -20.70 38.08
N MET A 10 -24.88 -21.62 38.86
CA MET A 10 -24.57 -21.99 40.26
C MET A 10 -24.06 -20.92 41.23
N GLY A 11 -24.94 -20.56 42.16
CA GLY A 11 -24.54 -20.05 43.46
C GLY A 11 -23.83 -21.11 44.32
N LEU A 12 -22.87 -20.64 45.10
CA LEU A 12 -22.29 -21.37 46.22
C LEU A 12 -22.49 -20.51 47.47
N ALA A 13 -23.57 -20.80 48.19
CA ALA A 13 -23.74 -20.40 49.57
C ALA A 13 -22.94 -21.39 50.45
N MET A 14 -22.04 -20.88 51.29
CA MET A 14 -21.64 -21.57 52.52
C MET A 14 -21.91 -20.65 53.70
N LEU A 15 -22.84 -21.11 54.54
CA LEU A 15 -23.14 -20.62 55.88
C LEU A 15 -22.31 -21.40 56.91
N GLY A 16 -21.90 -20.70 57.97
CA GLY A 16 -21.35 -21.23 59.23
C GLY A 16 -19.82 -21.15 59.28
N ILE A 17 -19.16 -20.65 60.34
CA ILE A 17 -19.49 -20.77 61.76
C ILE A 17 -18.93 -19.57 62.52
N THR A 18 -19.73 -19.02 63.42
CA THR A 18 -19.30 -18.13 64.51
C THR A 18 -18.35 -18.88 65.44
N SER A 19 -17.07 -18.48 65.46
CA SER A 19 -16.11 -18.85 66.50
C SER A 19 -15.33 -17.61 66.89
N CYS A 20 -15.56 -17.14 68.13
CA CYS A 20 -14.76 -16.11 68.74
C CYS A 20 -13.32 -16.60 68.90
N SER A 21 -12.44 -16.20 67.99
CA SER A 21 -11.00 -16.15 68.23
C SER A 21 -10.47 -14.84 67.70
N LYS A 22 -9.96 -14.00 68.62
CA LYS A 22 -9.15 -12.83 68.28
C LYS A 22 -7.94 -13.30 67.48
N THR A 23 -8.00 -13.06 66.17
CA THR A 23 -6.86 -13.13 65.27
C THR A 23 -7.16 -12.13 64.18
N ASP A 24 -6.29 -11.13 64.01
CA ASP A 24 -6.37 -10.13 62.95
C ASP A 24 -6.50 -10.83 61.59
N VAL A 25 -7.69 -10.79 60.99
CA VAL A 25 -7.92 -11.23 59.61
C VAL A 25 -7.86 -9.98 58.73
N TYR A 26 -6.65 -9.48 58.53
CA TYR A 26 -6.34 -8.61 57.40
C TYR A 26 -5.78 -9.53 56.31
N ASP A 27 -6.68 -10.22 55.60
CA ASP A 27 -6.29 -11.13 54.51
C ASP A 27 -6.00 -10.30 53.25
N GLU A 28 -4.71 -10.06 53.00
CA GLU A 28 -4.21 -9.34 51.83
C GLU A 28 -4.77 -9.88 50.50
N ASN A 29 -5.14 -11.17 50.44
CA ASN A 29 -5.72 -11.78 49.25
C ASN A 29 -7.17 -11.31 49.01
N GLN A 30 -7.94 -11.09 50.09
CA GLN A 30 -9.31 -10.59 49.99
C GLN A 30 -9.34 -9.11 49.57
N GLN A 31 -8.35 -8.32 50.00
CA GLN A 31 -8.20 -6.93 49.55
C GLN A 31 -7.77 -6.82 48.09
N LYS A 32 -6.88 -7.70 47.62
CA LYS A 32 -6.51 -7.78 46.20
C LYS A 32 -7.70 -8.18 45.32
N ALA A 33 -8.49 -9.16 45.75
CA ALA A 33 -9.69 -9.58 45.03
C ALA A 33 -10.77 -8.48 44.97
N ASN A 34 -11.00 -7.76 46.07
CA ASN A 34 -11.97 -6.66 46.10
C ASN A 34 -11.55 -5.48 45.21
N LYS A 35 -10.26 -5.12 45.19
CA LYS A 35 -9.75 -4.07 44.29
C LYS A 35 -9.88 -4.45 42.81
N ALA A 36 -9.52 -5.68 42.46
CA ALA A 36 -9.68 -6.19 41.09
C ALA A 36 -11.16 -6.17 40.63
N ALA A 37 -12.10 -6.52 41.51
CA ALA A 37 -13.52 -6.46 41.20
C ALA A 37 -14.03 -5.02 41.03
N GLU A 38 -13.57 -4.07 41.86
CA GLU A 38 -13.90 -2.65 41.72
C GLU A 38 -13.34 -2.03 40.42
N GLU A 39 -12.15 -2.47 39.98
CA GLU A 39 -11.52 -2.07 38.72
C GLU A 39 -12.29 -2.59 37.50
N GLN A 40 -12.68 -3.86 37.51
CA GLN A 40 -13.49 -4.45 36.44
C GLN A 40 -14.82 -3.70 36.24
N VAL A 41 -15.48 -3.31 37.33
CA VAL A 41 -16.75 -2.53 37.26
C VAL A 41 -16.54 -1.12 36.69
N LYS A 42 -15.37 -0.49 36.89
CA LYS A 42 -15.07 0.82 36.30
C LYS A 42 -14.77 0.70 34.81
N GLN A 43 -14.04 -0.33 34.41
CA GLN A 43 -13.76 -0.63 33.01
C GLN A 43 -15.06 -0.87 32.23
N GLU A 44 -15.93 -1.75 32.73
CA GLU A 44 -17.22 -2.08 32.10
C GLU A 44 -18.07 -0.81 31.88
N LYS A 45 -18.07 0.13 32.83
CA LYS A 45 -18.81 1.40 32.70
C LYS A 45 -18.25 2.33 31.63
N ALA A 46 -16.93 2.47 31.53
CA ALA A 46 -16.32 3.35 30.53
C ALA A 46 -16.55 2.82 29.10
N VAL A 47 -16.45 1.49 28.95
CA VAL A 47 -16.78 0.79 27.70
C VAL A 47 -18.26 0.98 27.37
N ASP A 48 -19.17 0.68 28.30
CA ASP A 48 -20.63 0.81 28.09
C ASP A 48 -21.03 2.26 27.69
N GLU A 49 -20.42 3.27 28.32
CA GLU A 49 -20.69 4.68 28.01
C GLU A 49 -20.19 5.07 26.62
N TYR A 50 -18.98 4.65 26.27
CA TYR A 50 -18.43 4.85 24.92
C TYR A 50 -19.28 4.14 23.86
N GLU A 51 -19.62 2.86 24.06
CA GLU A 51 -20.43 2.08 23.11
C GLU A 51 -21.78 2.74 22.87
N LYS A 52 -22.43 3.21 23.94
CA LYS A 52 -23.69 3.92 23.85
C LYS A 52 -23.55 5.24 23.07
N ASN A 53 -22.54 6.06 23.39
CA ASN A 53 -22.33 7.34 22.71
C ASN A 53 -22.02 7.13 21.22
N PHE A 54 -21.27 6.07 20.90
CA PHE A 54 -20.97 5.69 19.54
C PHE A 54 -22.25 5.34 18.76
N VAL A 55 -23.09 4.45 19.30
CA VAL A 55 -24.35 4.03 18.66
C VAL A 55 -25.33 5.21 18.56
N ASP A 56 -25.41 6.05 19.59
CA ASP A 56 -26.24 7.26 19.57
C ASP A 56 -25.80 8.25 18.48
N THR A 57 -24.50 8.30 18.14
CA THR A 57 -23.93 9.23 17.16
C THR A 57 -23.93 8.67 15.73
N TYR A 58 -23.57 7.39 15.55
CA TYR A 58 -23.29 6.78 14.25
C TYR A 58 -24.29 5.70 13.85
N GLY A 59 -25.17 5.28 14.76
CA GLY A 59 -26.17 4.24 14.54
C GLY A 59 -25.73 2.84 14.93
N GLU A 60 -26.63 1.88 14.77
CA GLU A 60 -26.40 0.47 15.05
C GLU A 60 -25.35 -0.13 14.10
N ILE A 61 -24.54 -1.05 14.62
CA ILE A 61 -23.49 -1.73 13.86
C ILE A 61 -24.06 -2.97 13.17
N ASP A 62 -23.72 -3.20 11.90
CA ASP A 62 -24.04 -4.47 11.24
C ASP A 62 -23.33 -5.61 12.00
N PRO A 63 -24.04 -6.69 12.39
CA PRO A 63 -23.43 -7.83 13.08
C PRO A 63 -22.24 -8.50 12.36
N ASN A 64 -22.04 -8.23 11.07
CA ASN A 64 -20.92 -8.75 10.27
C ASN A 64 -19.90 -7.65 9.89
N GLN A 65 -20.04 -6.43 10.41
CA GLN A 65 -19.08 -5.36 10.18
C GLN A 65 -17.74 -5.75 10.80
N SER A 66 -16.70 -5.84 9.95
CA SER A 66 -15.32 -5.95 10.41
C SER A 66 -14.68 -4.58 10.52
N TRP A 67 -13.72 -4.43 11.43
CA TRP A 67 -12.98 -3.19 11.64
C TRP A 67 -11.55 -3.24 11.11
N ASP A 68 -11.27 -4.25 10.29
CA ASP A 68 -10.04 -4.36 9.51
C ASP A 68 -10.29 -3.98 8.06
N PHE A 69 -10.02 -2.72 7.74
CA PHE A 69 -10.12 -2.16 6.39
C PHE A 69 -8.78 -2.19 5.66
N SER A 70 -7.76 -2.83 6.23
CA SER A 70 -6.46 -2.91 5.58
C SER A 70 -6.52 -3.88 4.40
N THR A 71 -6.10 -3.41 3.24
CA THR A 71 -5.84 -4.27 2.07
C THR A 71 -4.42 -4.81 2.06
N GLY A 72 -3.59 -4.36 3.01
CA GLY A 72 -2.21 -4.77 3.15
C GLY A 72 -1.32 -4.17 2.07
N ASP A 73 -1.35 -2.84 1.92
CA ASP A 73 -0.59 -2.14 0.88
C ASP A 73 0.82 -2.68 0.73
N GLU A 74 1.08 -3.16 -0.48
CA GLU A 74 2.31 -3.82 -0.84
C GLU A 74 3.25 -2.81 -1.47
N TYR A 75 4.30 -2.49 -0.76
CA TYR A 75 5.41 -1.74 -1.29
C TYR A 75 6.56 -2.69 -1.60
N PHE A 76 7.12 -2.63 -2.80
CA PHE A 76 8.26 -3.47 -3.17
C PHE A 76 9.49 -2.57 -3.32
N SER A 77 10.55 -2.87 -2.59
CA SER A 77 11.84 -2.20 -2.71
C SER A 77 12.92 -3.21 -3.06
N LEU A 78 13.99 -2.71 -3.67
CA LEU A 78 15.20 -3.49 -3.80
C LEU A 78 15.96 -3.47 -2.46
N PRO A 79 16.67 -4.55 -2.10
CA PRO A 79 17.56 -4.55 -0.95
C PRO A 79 18.54 -3.38 -1.08
N SER A 80 18.62 -2.51 -0.07
CA SER A 80 19.40 -1.27 -0.12
C SER A 80 20.86 -1.50 -0.55
N GLY A 81 21.19 -1.19 -1.80
CA GLY A 81 22.54 -1.22 -2.35
C GLY A 81 23.02 0.20 -2.67
N THR A 82 24.00 0.68 -1.90
CA THR A 82 24.80 1.91 -2.10
C THR A 82 24.01 3.24 -2.23
N ARG A 83 24.12 4.09 -1.19
CA ARG A 83 23.53 5.44 -1.12
C ARG A 83 23.85 6.28 -2.36
N ALA A 84 22.82 6.95 -2.89
CA ALA A 84 22.91 7.94 -3.97
C ALA A 84 24.03 8.96 -3.72
N ALA A 85 24.85 9.21 -4.74
CA ALA A 85 25.74 10.36 -4.74
C ALA A 85 24.89 11.62 -4.95
N THR A 86 25.09 12.61 -4.08
CA THR A 86 24.34 13.86 -4.03
C THR A 86 24.43 14.65 -5.33
N ARG A 87 23.42 14.54 -6.19
CA ARG A 87 22.74 15.75 -6.68
C ARG A 87 21.80 16.16 -5.55
N ASP A 88 21.90 17.41 -5.07
CA ASP A 88 20.92 17.96 -4.14
C ASP A 88 19.52 17.58 -4.65
N ALA A 89 18.65 17.08 -3.76
CA ALA A 89 17.23 16.77 -4.04
C ALA A 89 16.42 18.05 -4.35
N ALA A 90 17.01 18.98 -5.09
CA ALA A 90 16.45 20.22 -5.54
C ALA A 90 15.49 19.92 -6.69
N THR A 91 14.21 19.78 -6.33
CA THR A 91 13.04 19.93 -7.22
C THR A 91 13.21 19.22 -8.57
N TYR A 92 12.96 17.91 -8.61
CA TYR A 92 12.79 17.24 -9.90
C TYR A 92 11.62 17.88 -10.65
N THR A 93 11.68 17.85 -11.98
CA THR A 93 10.57 18.29 -12.84
C THR A 93 10.20 17.18 -13.80
N MET A 94 8.90 17.06 -14.05
CA MET A 94 8.33 16.18 -15.06
C MET A 94 7.59 17.05 -16.07
N THR A 95 8.04 17.05 -17.32
CA THR A 95 7.46 17.88 -18.38
C THR A 95 6.81 17.01 -19.43
N LYS A 96 5.49 17.14 -19.61
CA LYS A 96 4.77 16.50 -20.72
C LYS A 96 4.89 17.37 -21.97
N SER A 97 5.13 16.76 -23.13
CA SER A 97 5.25 17.49 -24.38
C SER A 97 3.91 18.07 -24.84
N GLU A 98 3.96 19.25 -25.44
CA GLU A 98 2.80 19.78 -26.17
C GLU A 98 2.69 19.22 -27.59
N SER A 99 3.84 18.87 -28.16
CA SER A 99 3.93 18.30 -29.50
C SER A 99 3.85 16.77 -29.48
N TYR A 100 3.25 16.23 -30.53
CA TYR A 100 3.26 14.80 -30.83
C TYR A 100 4.52 14.43 -31.62
N TYR A 101 5.01 13.22 -31.36
CA TYR A 101 6.03 12.55 -32.13
C TYR A 101 5.40 11.39 -32.90
N GLU A 102 5.52 11.40 -34.23
CA GLU A 102 5.07 10.31 -35.08
C GLU A 102 6.08 9.15 -35.03
N ILE A 103 5.57 7.97 -34.72
CA ILE A 103 6.36 6.75 -34.55
C ILE A 103 6.66 6.20 -35.94
N GLU A 104 7.94 5.96 -36.21
CA GLU A 104 8.37 5.48 -37.52
C GLU A 104 7.78 4.10 -37.88
N ASP A 105 7.44 3.92 -39.16
CA ASP A 105 6.89 2.67 -39.71
C ASP A 105 7.74 1.44 -39.38
N ALA A 106 9.06 1.58 -39.35
CA ALA A 106 9.99 0.50 -39.00
C ALA A 106 9.81 0.07 -37.53
N THR A 107 9.74 1.05 -36.62
CA THR A 107 9.48 0.80 -35.19
C THR A 107 8.11 0.16 -35.03
N LEU A 108 7.07 0.67 -35.69
CA LEU A 108 5.70 0.12 -35.62
C LEU A 108 5.63 -1.31 -36.19
N SER A 109 6.27 -1.56 -37.32
CA SER A 109 6.33 -2.91 -37.91
C SER A 109 6.97 -3.89 -36.94
N LYS A 110 8.03 -3.46 -36.26
CA LYS A 110 8.71 -4.27 -35.27
C LYS A 110 7.86 -4.51 -34.02
N MET A 111 7.11 -3.51 -33.55
CA MET A 111 6.17 -3.70 -32.43
C MET A 111 5.12 -4.76 -32.78
N ASN A 112 4.54 -4.72 -33.98
CA ASN A 112 3.57 -5.73 -34.43
C ASN A 112 4.19 -7.14 -34.60
N GLU A 113 5.48 -7.23 -34.94
CA GLU A 113 6.21 -8.51 -35.05
C GLU A 113 6.46 -9.14 -33.69
N VAL A 114 6.97 -8.35 -32.73
CA VAL A 114 7.38 -8.84 -31.41
C VAL A 114 6.18 -8.97 -30.47
N PHE A 115 5.37 -7.93 -30.37
CA PHE A 115 4.27 -7.80 -29.41
C PHE A 115 2.92 -8.25 -30.00
N LYS A 116 2.93 -9.43 -30.63
CA LYS A 116 1.74 -10.00 -31.24
C LYS A 116 0.74 -10.43 -30.17
N GLU A 117 -0.50 -9.92 -30.31
CA GLU A 117 -1.64 -10.28 -29.46
C GLU A 117 -1.73 -11.77 -29.13
N LYS A 118 -1.93 -12.07 -27.84
CA LYS A 118 -2.15 -13.43 -27.32
C LYS A 118 -0.99 -14.39 -27.55
N THR A 119 0.18 -13.85 -27.86
CA THR A 119 1.42 -14.61 -28.04
C THR A 119 2.31 -14.36 -26.84
N ASN A 120 2.58 -15.40 -26.07
CA ASN A 120 3.42 -15.29 -24.88
C ASN A 120 4.84 -14.83 -25.25
N ASN A 121 5.17 -13.60 -24.86
CA ASN A 121 6.45 -12.92 -25.07
C ASN A 121 7.27 -12.80 -23.76
N TYR A 122 6.95 -13.61 -22.76
CA TYR A 122 7.65 -13.60 -21.48
C TYR A 122 9.16 -13.80 -21.64
N ASN A 123 9.58 -14.81 -22.39
CA ASN A 123 10.99 -15.19 -22.50
C ASN A 123 11.83 -14.32 -23.45
N THR A 124 11.22 -13.39 -24.18
CA THR A 124 11.92 -12.52 -25.15
C THR A 124 12.33 -11.18 -24.55
N GLY A 125 11.67 -10.74 -23.49
CA GLY A 125 12.09 -9.63 -22.65
C GLY A 125 12.86 -10.09 -21.41
N LYS A 126 13.42 -9.15 -20.66
CA LYS A 126 14.01 -9.38 -19.33
C LYS A 126 13.34 -8.51 -18.29
N LYS A 127 13.20 -9.04 -17.08
CA LYS A 127 12.85 -8.27 -15.89
C LYS A 127 13.90 -7.20 -15.63
N PHE A 128 13.52 -6.06 -15.07
CA PHE A 128 14.47 -4.99 -14.80
C PHE A 128 14.06 -4.13 -13.59
N ALA A 129 15.08 -3.63 -12.90
CA ALA A 129 15.03 -2.34 -12.23
C ALA A 129 16.06 -1.42 -12.91
N MET A 130 16.04 -0.13 -12.59
CA MET A 130 16.92 0.84 -13.23
C MET A 130 17.66 1.71 -12.23
N THR A 131 18.75 2.31 -12.68
CA THR A 131 19.44 3.39 -11.98
C THR A 131 19.19 4.70 -12.71
N VAL A 132 18.82 5.74 -11.96
CA VAL A 132 18.62 7.09 -12.50
C VAL A 132 19.95 7.60 -13.11
N PRO A 133 19.96 8.02 -14.38
CA PRO A 133 21.18 8.49 -15.04
C PRO A 133 21.55 9.90 -14.56
N GLU A 134 22.76 10.36 -14.91
CA GLU A 134 23.21 11.72 -14.60
C GLU A 134 22.53 12.79 -15.49
N ASN A 135 22.07 12.39 -16.68
CA ASN A 135 21.36 13.23 -17.64
C ASN A 135 19.84 13.11 -17.55
N ASP A 136 19.14 14.01 -18.24
CA ASP A 136 17.69 13.94 -18.39
C ASP A 136 17.31 12.76 -19.29
N PHE A 137 16.18 12.12 -19.00
CA PHE A 137 15.66 11.04 -19.84
C PHE A 137 14.17 11.21 -20.09
N THR A 138 13.69 10.56 -21.13
CA THR A 138 12.32 10.68 -21.61
C THR A 138 11.66 9.31 -21.75
N ILE A 139 10.37 9.27 -21.43
CA ILE A 139 9.49 8.11 -21.67
C ILE A 139 8.37 8.49 -22.62
N MET A 140 7.99 7.57 -23.51
CA MET A 140 6.94 7.76 -24.50
C MET A 140 6.18 6.45 -24.71
N PRO A 141 4.84 6.42 -24.62
CA PRO A 141 4.08 5.24 -25.04
C PRO A 141 4.12 5.16 -26.57
N ILE A 142 4.52 4.01 -27.09
CA ILE A 142 4.73 3.81 -28.53
C ILE A 142 3.77 2.79 -29.17
N PHE A 143 3.13 1.95 -28.36
CA PHE A 143 2.18 0.96 -28.85
C PHE A 143 1.22 0.53 -27.73
N MET A 144 0.02 0.09 -28.09
CA MET A 144 -0.98 -0.41 -27.15
C MET A 144 -1.85 -1.46 -27.84
N GLY A 145 -1.86 -2.67 -27.30
CA GLY A 145 -2.71 -3.80 -27.70
C GLY A 145 -4.06 -3.83 -26.99
N GLU A 146 -4.72 -4.99 -26.97
CA GLU A 146 -5.99 -5.22 -26.28
C GLU A 146 -5.81 -5.31 -24.76
N SER A 147 -5.94 -4.18 -24.05
CA SER A 147 -5.88 -4.14 -22.59
C SER A 147 -7.25 -3.97 -21.93
N GLY A 148 -7.53 -4.76 -20.90
CA GLY A 148 -8.83 -4.83 -20.23
C GLY A 148 -9.03 -3.75 -19.16
N GLY A 149 -8.08 -3.61 -18.23
CA GLY A 149 -8.18 -2.71 -17.08
C GLY A 149 -7.90 -1.25 -17.43
N ASN A 150 -8.33 -0.30 -16.59
CA ASN A 150 -7.74 1.05 -16.64
C ASN A 150 -6.55 1.10 -15.68
N PHE A 151 -5.51 1.81 -16.08
CA PHE A 151 -4.28 1.90 -15.33
C PHE A 151 -3.57 3.22 -15.57
N LYS A 152 -2.65 3.56 -14.67
CA LYS A 152 -1.64 4.59 -14.86
C LYS A 152 -0.25 3.97 -14.74
N LEU A 153 0.69 4.47 -15.54
CA LEU A 153 2.10 4.22 -15.33
C LEU A 153 2.57 5.08 -14.16
N CYS A 154 3.16 4.42 -13.18
CA CYS A 154 3.84 5.02 -12.05
C CYS A 154 5.33 4.65 -12.09
N MET A 155 6.15 5.52 -11.54
CA MET A 155 7.57 5.31 -11.31
C MET A 155 7.85 5.48 -9.83
N HIS A 156 8.63 4.59 -9.24
CA HIS A 156 9.17 4.79 -7.90
C HIS A 156 10.65 5.14 -8.00
N VAL A 157 11.10 6.18 -7.29
CA VAL A 157 12.51 6.55 -7.20
C VAL A 157 12.94 6.62 -5.74
N ASP A 158 14.02 5.92 -5.39
CA ASP A 158 14.59 5.94 -4.05
C ASP A 158 14.90 7.38 -3.60
N GLY A 159 14.39 7.76 -2.43
CA GLY A 159 14.54 9.11 -1.88
C GLY A 159 13.52 10.13 -2.38
N ILE A 160 12.65 9.78 -3.34
CA ILE A 160 11.51 10.62 -3.78
C ILE A 160 10.17 9.96 -3.46
N GLY A 161 9.99 8.68 -3.78
CA GLY A 161 8.70 7.99 -3.66
C GLY A 161 8.01 7.71 -5.01
N GLU A 162 6.70 7.47 -4.97
CA GLU A 162 5.83 7.27 -6.14
C GLU A 162 5.67 8.57 -6.95
N ILE A 163 5.77 8.47 -8.27
CA ILE A 163 5.54 9.53 -9.25
C ILE A 163 4.52 9.01 -10.26
N ASP A 164 3.42 9.74 -10.44
CA ASP A 164 2.43 9.48 -11.49
C ASP A 164 2.95 9.99 -12.83
N VAL A 165 3.21 9.08 -13.77
CA VAL A 165 3.86 9.40 -15.04
C VAL A 165 2.82 9.65 -16.13
N TRP A 166 1.97 8.66 -16.38
CA TRP A 166 1.10 8.63 -17.55
C TRP A 166 -0.19 7.86 -17.28
N GLU A 167 -1.31 8.28 -17.86
CA GLU A 167 -2.60 7.58 -17.74
C GLU A 167 -3.00 6.88 -19.05
N LYS A 168 -3.70 5.74 -18.96
CA LYS A 168 -4.17 4.98 -20.12
C LYS A 168 -4.79 5.86 -21.21
N TRP A 169 -4.26 5.74 -22.43
CA TRP A 169 -4.60 6.49 -23.66
C TRP A 169 -4.15 7.96 -23.70
N GLU A 170 -3.56 8.50 -22.64
CA GLU A 170 -3.16 9.90 -22.58
C GLU A 170 -2.15 10.21 -23.69
N GLY A 171 -2.43 11.24 -24.50
CA GLY A 171 -1.45 11.75 -25.46
C GLY A 171 -1.09 10.78 -26.59
N ILE A 172 -1.91 9.75 -26.89
CA ILE A 172 -1.73 8.87 -28.06
C ILE A 172 -2.79 9.19 -29.12
N GLN A 173 -2.34 9.38 -30.35
CA GLN A 173 -3.20 9.54 -31.52
C GLN A 173 -2.84 8.54 -32.61
N VAL A 174 -3.86 8.14 -33.38
CA VAL A 174 -3.72 7.15 -34.43
C VAL A 174 -4.46 7.55 -35.71
N MET A 175 -4.01 6.99 -36.82
CA MET A 175 -4.71 6.90 -38.11
C MET A 175 -4.76 5.44 -38.54
N GLY A 176 -5.75 5.03 -39.32
CA GLY A 176 -5.86 3.66 -39.82
C GLY A 176 -7.30 3.16 -39.89
N LYS A 177 -7.50 1.85 -39.78
CA LYS A 177 -8.84 1.26 -39.81
C LYS A 177 -9.35 1.02 -38.39
N ASN A 178 -10.55 1.49 -38.08
CA ASN A 178 -11.19 1.08 -36.83
C ASN A 178 -11.79 -0.34 -36.93
N SER A 179 -12.27 -0.90 -35.82
CA SER A 179 -12.91 -2.22 -35.75
C SER A 179 -14.12 -2.42 -36.67
N LYS A 180 -14.71 -1.33 -37.17
CA LYS A 180 -15.81 -1.37 -38.16
C LYS A 180 -15.30 -1.39 -39.61
N GLY A 181 -13.99 -1.42 -39.81
CA GLY A 181 -13.34 -1.38 -41.12
C GLY A 181 -13.39 -0.01 -41.79
N VAL A 182 -13.70 1.06 -41.05
CA VAL A 182 -13.74 2.43 -41.57
C VAL A 182 -12.34 3.04 -41.49
N ASP A 183 -11.88 3.59 -42.61
CA ASP A 183 -10.62 4.34 -42.69
C ASP A 183 -10.76 5.69 -41.97
N VAL A 184 -9.91 5.90 -40.98
CA VAL A 184 -9.72 7.14 -40.23
C VAL A 184 -8.41 7.75 -40.71
N THR A 185 -8.52 8.76 -41.57
CA THR A 185 -7.38 9.40 -42.25
C THR A 185 -6.89 10.67 -41.56
N THR A 186 -7.47 11.02 -40.42
CA THR A 186 -7.08 12.17 -39.58
C THR A 186 -6.68 11.68 -38.20
N TRP A 187 -5.65 12.30 -37.62
CA TRP A 187 -5.21 12.00 -36.25
C TRP A 187 -6.38 12.06 -35.27
N THR A 188 -6.62 10.94 -34.60
CA THR A 188 -7.71 10.78 -33.65
C THR A 188 -7.16 10.22 -32.35
N ASP A 189 -7.58 10.78 -31.22
CA ASP A 189 -7.19 10.27 -29.91
C ASP A 189 -7.56 8.80 -29.77
N LEU A 190 -6.62 7.97 -29.29
CA LEU A 190 -6.77 6.52 -29.21
C LEU A 190 -8.03 6.11 -28.43
N LYS A 191 -8.36 6.85 -27.36
CA LYS A 191 -9.55 6.66 -26.53
C LYS A 191 -10.87 6.75 -27.32
N SER A 192 -10.86 7.51 -28.41
CA SER A 192 -12.03 7.79 -29.27
C SER A 192 -11.96 7.07 -30.62
N PHE A 193 -10.81 6.50 -30.98
CA PHE A 193 -10.56 5.88 -32.28
C PHE A 193 -11.40 4.62 -32.52
N ASP A 194 -11.49 3.76 -31.50
CA ASP A 194 -12.17 2.47 -31.58
C ASP A 194 -12.82 2.13 -30.23
N SER A 195 -13.90 1.36 -30.27
CA SER A 195 -14.43 0.62 -29.13
C SER A 195 -13.38 -0.20 -28.38
N LYS A 196 -12.38 -0.76 -29.09
CA LYS A 196 -11.27 -1.51 -28.50
C LYS A 196 -10.13 -0.63 -27.96
N LYS A 197 -10.05 0.64 -28.38
CA LYS A 197 -9.08 1.65 -27.91
C LYS A 197 -7.61 1.17 -27.95
N ASN A 198 -7.21 0.53 -29.05
CA ASN A 198 -5.87 -0.01 -29.26
C ASN A 198 -5.30 0.35 -30.65
N CYS A 199 -4.02 0.03 -30.85
CA CYS A 199 -3.23 0.41 -32.02
C CYS A 199 -3.14 -0.68 -33.10
N LEU A 200 -3.77 -1.84 -32.93
CA LEU A 200 -3.53 -3.04 -33.77
C LEU A 200 -3.88 -2.87 -35.25
N ASN A 201 -4.81 -1.97 -35.57
CA ASN A 201 -5.24 -1.67 -36.94
C ASN A 201 -4.81 -0.26 -37.39
N ALA A 202 -3.96 0.40 -36.60
CA ALA A 202 -3.43 1.70 -36.94
C ALA A 202 -2.40 1.56 -38.06
N THR A 203 -2.47 2.44 -39.05
CA THR A 203 -1.43 2.60 -40.08
C THR A 203 -0.36 3.58 -39.65
N ALA A 204 -0.65 4.45 -38.68
CA ALA A 204 0.29 5.39 -38.10
C ALA A 204 -0.11 5.69 -36.64
N ILE A 205 0.90 5.92 -35.80
CA ILE A 205 0.74 6.26 -34.39
C ILE A 205 1.60 7.49 -34.11
N GLN A 206 1.08 8.42 -33.33
CA GLN A 206 1.88 9.49 -32.76
C GLN A 206 1.59 9.65 -31.27
N SER A 207 2.59 10.11 -30.54
CA SER A 207 2.53 10.14 -29.08
C SER A 207 3.19 11.37 -28.48
N LYS A 208 2.63 11.85 -27.37
CA LYS A 208 3.30 12.81 -26.49
C LYS A 208 4.33 12.07 -25.62
N TYR A 209 5.37 12.78 -25.21
CA TYR A 209 6.45 12.23 -24.40
C TYR A 209 6.62 13.02 -23.10
N ILE A 210 7.30 12.39 -22.15
CA ILE A 210 7.45 12.92 -20.79
C ILE A 210 8.93 12.91 -20.43
N THR A 211 9.49 14.10 -20.21
CA THR A 211 10.91 14.28 -19.87
C THR A 211 11.06 14.52 -18.37
N PHE A 212 11.99 13.80 -17.76
CA PHE A 212 12.37 13.94 -16.36
C PHE A 212 13.69 14.67 -16.24
N ASN A 213 13.72 15.73 -15.44
CA ASN A 213 14.93 16.49 -15.14
C ASN A 213 15.16 16.56 -13.63
N GLY A 214 16.40 16.43 -13.21
CA GLY A 214 16.79 16.62 -11.80
C GLY A 214 16.41 15.48 -10.85
N LEU A 215 16.16 14.27 -11.36
CA LEU A 215 16.07 13.08 -10.50
C LEU A 215 17.45 12.77 -9.88
N PRO A 216 17.50 12.14 -8.68
CA PRO A 216 18.73 11.84 -7.97
C PRO A 216 19.54 10.78 -8.72
N ALA A 217 20.57 11.21 -9.43
CA ALA A 217 21.46 10.32 -10.16
C ALA A 217 22.02 9.21 -9.26
N GLY A 218 22.07 7.98 -9.77
CA GLY A 218 22.48 6.81 -9.01
C GLY A 218 21.39 6.22 -8.10
N ALA A 219 20.25 6.89 -7.92
CA ALA A 219 19.12 6.30 -7.20
C ALA A 219 18.54 5.12 -7.97
N THR A 220 18.08 4.12 -7.23
CA THR A 220 17.30 3.03 -7.79
C THR A 220 15.92 3.53 -8.19
N MET A 221 15.39 3.00 -9.29
CA MET A 221 14.02 3.21 -9.69
C MET A 221 13.40 2.00 -10.38
N TYR A 222 12.09 1.92 -10.37
CA TYR A 222 11.32 0.91 -11.09
C TYR A 222 9.96 1.47 -11.56
N PHE A 223 9.35 0.80 -12.54
CA PHE A 223 8.05 1.18 -13.09
C PHE A 223 6.97 0.16 -12.72
N TYR A 224 5.72 0.63 -12.67
CA TYR A 224 4.55 -0.24 -12.55
C TYR A 224 3.28 0.40 -13.11
N LEU A 225 2.36 -0.45 -13.55
CA LEU A 225 0.98 -0.09 -13.86
C LEU A 225 0.18 -0.18 -12.55
N LYS A 226 -0.35 0.94 -12.10
CA LYS A 226 -1.31 0.99 -11.00
C LYS A 226 -2.71 0.89 -11.58
N ILE A 227 -3.41 -0.21 -11.29
CA ILE A 227 -4.76 -0.48 -11.78
C ILE A 227 -5.74 0.48 -11.13
N THR A 228 -6.36 1.36 -11.91
CA THR A 228 -7.30 2.37 -11.43
C THR A 228 -8.74 1.89 -11.47
N SER A 229 -9.05 0.92 -12.35
CA SER A 229 -10.34 0.22 -12.33
C SER A 229 -10.18 -1.23 -12.74
N ALA A 230 -10.77 -2.13 -11.96
CA ALA A 230 -10.70 -3.57 -12.15
C ALA A 230 -11.37 -4.02 -13.48
N ALA A 231 -10.77 -5.02 -14.12
CA ALA A 231 -11.39 -5.85 -15.13
C ALA A 231 -11.70 -7.22 -14.52
N SER A 232 -13.00 -7.54 -14.43
CA SER A 232 -13.49 -8.77 -13.77
C SER A 232 -12.76 -10.01 -14.29
N GLY A 233 -12.09 -10.72 -13.38
CA GLY A 233 -11.37 -11.97 -13.68
C GLY A 233 -9.91 -11.80 -14.13
N TYR A 234 -9.38 -10.57 -14.18
CA TYR A 234 -8.01 -10.28 -14.62
C TYR A 234 -7.19 -9.56 -13.54
N ASN A 235 -7.72 -8.46 -12.99
CA ASN A 235 -7.05 -7.61 -12.01
C ASN A 235 -8.06 -6.95 -11.04
N THR A 236 -7.56 -6.36 -9.96
CA THR A 236 -8.33 -5.57 -8.99
C THR A 236 -7.81 -4.14 -8.92
N ALA A 237 -8.70 -3.18 -8.61
CA ALA A 237 -8.30 -1.80 -8.42
C ALA A 237 -7.30 -1.67 -7.26
N GLY A 238 -6.31 -0.80 -7.42
CA GLY A 238 -5.21 -0.61 -6.47
C GLY A 238 -4.00 -1.51 -6.70
N GLN A 239 -4.10 -2.57 -7.50
CA GLN A 239 -2.96 -3.45 -7.78
C GLN A 239 -1.84 -2.73 -8.53
N SER A 240 -0.60 -3.11 -8.22
CA SER A 240 0.63 -2.60 -8.85
C SER A 240 1.34 -3.70 -9.63
N LEU A 241 1.36 -3.57 -10.95
CA LEU A 241 1.92 -4.53 -11.90
C LEU A 241 3.17 -3.94 -12.54
N GLY A 242 4.34 -4.31 -12.02
CA GLY A 242 5.60 -3.64 -12.30
C GLY A 242 6.73 -4.46 -12.91
N SER A 243 7.80 -3.74 -13.22
CA SER A 243 9.04 -4.30 -13.76
C SER A 243 9.75 -5.22 -12.77
N ILE A 244 9.49 -5.04 -11.48
CA ILE A 244 10.09 -5.84 -10.41
C ILE A 244 9.25 -7.05 -9.99
N ASN A 245 8.07 -7.27 -10.58
CA ASN A 245 7.25 -8.47 -10.38
C ASN A 245 6.77 -9.08 -11.73
N ASP A 246 7.59 -8.94 -12.78
CA ASP A 246 7.43 -9.57 -14.10
C ASP A 246 6.25 -9.10 -14.97
N TYR A 247 5.51 -8.07 -14.58
CA TYR A 247 4.46 -7.48 -15.42
C TYR A 247 4.98 -6.38 -16.34
N MET A 248 6.25 -6.00 -16.22
CA MET A 248 6.94 -5.23 -17.25
C MET A 248 8.28 -5.87 -17.57
N ARG A 249 8.64 -5.86 -18.85
CA ARG A 249 9.90 -6.42 -19.33
C ARG A 249 10.59 -5.47 -20.30
N GLU A 250 11.90 -5.39 -20.17
CA GLU A 250 12.77 -4.69 -21.11
C GLU A 250 13.07 -5.62 -22.28
N TYR A 251 12.88 -5.11 -23.50
CA TYR A 251 13.14 -5.81 -24.74
C TYR A 251 14.33 -5.16 -25.44
N GLN A 252 15.27 -6.01 -25.87
CA GLN A 252 16.41 -5.56 -26.66
C GLN A 252 16.04 -5.58 -28.13
N PHE A 253 16.18 -4.42 -28.77
CA PHE A 253 16.01 -4.23 -30.19
C PHE A 253 17.36 -3.89 -30.81
N GLY A 254 17.61 -4.37 -32.02
CA GLY A 254 18.81 -4.00 -32.78
C GLY A 254 18.81 -2.52 -33.13
N ALA A 255 19.99 -1.96 -33.44
CA ALA A 255 20.15 -0.55 -33.79
C ALA A 255 19.33 -0.10 -35.03
N ASN A 256 18.84 -1.05 -35.84
CA ASN A 256 18.00 -0.79 -37.01
C ASN A 256 16.51 -1.10 -36.77
N ASP A 257 16.16 -1.69 -35.63
CA ASP A 257 14.79 -2.14 -35.32
C ASP A 257 13.94 -1.00 -34.74
N VAL A 258 14.59 -0.04 -34.09
CA VAL A 258 13.99 1.21 -33.63
C VAL A 258 14.80 2.34 -34.25
N THR A 259 14.16 3.15 -35.09
CA THR A 259 14.88 4.17 -35.85
C THR A 259 14.81 5.52 -35.12
N PRO A 260 15.90 6.05 -34.54
CA PRO A 260 15.87 7.26 -33.74
C PRO A 260 15.89 8.55 -34.58
N SER A 261 15.55 8.49 -35.86
CA SER A 261 16.07 9.43 -36.87
C SER A 261 15.79 10.90 -36.55
N LYS A 262 14.77 11.18 -35.71
CA LYS A 262 14.44 12.52 -35.20
C LYS A 262 13.87 12.54 -33.78
N LEU A 263 14.39 11.72 -32.86
CA LEU A 263 13.86 11.75 -31.48
C LEU A 263 13.99 13.16 -30.86
N PRO A 264 12.92 13.67 -30.19
CA PRO A 264 12.92 15.03 -29.67
C PRO A 264 14.05 15.27 -28.66
N GLY A 265 14.81 16.35 -28.85
CA GLY A 265 15.81 16.81 -27.89
C GLY A 265 17.09 15.99 -27.83
N VAL A 266 17.29 15.00 -28.72
CA VAL A 266 18.46 14.12 -28.73
C VAL A 266 19.01 13.91 -30.15
N ASN A 267 20.34 13.86 -30.28
CA ASN A 267 21.04 13.63 -31.55
C ASN A 267 21.51 12.18 -31.71
N LYS A 268 21.87 11.53 -30.60
CA LYS A 268 22.36 10.13 -30.56
C LYS A 268 21.84 9.40 -29.32
N PRO A 269 20.53 9.11 -29.26
CA PRO A 269 19.96 8.53 -28.07
C PRO A 269 20.35 7.06 -27.88
N GLU A 270 20.53 6.68 -26.62
CA GLU A 270 20.33 5.30 -26.22
C GLU A 270 18.82 5.04 -26.06
N ILE A 271 18.35 3.82 -26.37
CA ILE A 271 16.92 3.48 -26.35
C ILE A 271 16.70 2.15 -25.60
N LYS A 272 15.65 2.11 -24.78
CA LYS A 272 15.09 0.89 -24.19
C LYS A 272 13.61 0.78 -24.52
N ILE A 273 13.14 -0.43 -24.81
CA ILE A 273 11.72 -0.73 -25.01
C ILE A 273 11.21 -1.52 -23.81
N ILE A 274 10.07 -1.10 -23.26
CA ILE A 274 9.41 -1.75 -22.13
C ILE A 274 8.04 -2.22 -22.56
N GLY A 275 7.82 -3.53 -22.61
CA GLY A 275 6.49 -4.12 -22.76
C GLY A 275 5.84 -4.34 -21.40
N CYS A 276 4.54 -4.09 -21.30
CA CYS A 276 3.79 -4.16 -20.05
C CYS A 276 2.58 -5.08 -20.19
N GLU A 277 2.23 -5.73 -19.08
CA GLU A 277 1.08 -6.60 -18.91
C GLU A 277 0.13 -6.02 -17.83
N ASP A 278 -1.18 -6.05 -18.08
CA ASP A 278 -2.22 -5.46 -17.22
C ASP A 278 -3.00 -6.48 -16.38
N ALA A 279 -2.71 -7.78 -16.52
CA ALA A 279 -3.45 -8.86 -15.88
C ALA A 279 -2.60 -9.73 -14.96
N VAL A 280 -3.16 -10.10 -13.81
CA VAL A 280 -2.58 -11.10 -12.88
C VAL A 280 -3.12 -12.49 -13.20
N THR A 281 -4.44 -12.59 -13.33
CA THR A 281 -5.13 -13.86 -13.61
C THR A 281 -5.45 -13.94 -15.10
N ASN A 282 -5.25 -15.10 -15.72
CA ASN A 282 -5.46 -15.33 -17.16
C ASN A 282 -4.67 -14.40 -18.09
N SER A 283 -3.55 -13.84 -17.61
CA SER A 283 -2.58 -13.11 -18.44
C SER A 283 -2.10 -14.00 -19.58
N ASP A 284 -2.16 -13.48 -20.81
CA ASP A 284 -1.63 -14.13 -22.00
C ASP A 284 -0.14 -13.83 -22.21
N LYS A 285 0.40 -12.87 -21.44
CA LYS A 285 1.82 -12.53 -21.35
C LYS A 285 2.36 -12.05 -22.69
N ASP A 286 1.56 -11.35 -23.46
CA ASP A 286 2.02 -10.77 -24.72
C ASP A 286 2.78 -9.45 -24.53
N TYR A 287 2.70 -8.85 -23.33
CA TYR A 287 3.38 -7.63 -22.93
C TYR A 287 3.10 -6.43 -23.85
N ASN A 288 1.94 -6.44 -24.50
CA ASN A 288 1.58 -5.42 -25.47
C ASN A 288 0.48 -4.46 -24.96
N ASP A 289 -0.08 -4.72 -23.76
CA ASP A 289 -1.13 -3.90 -23.14
C ASP A 289 -0.78 -2.42 -23.17
N VAL A 290 0.50 -2.13 -22.95
CA VAL A 290 1.15 -0.90 -23.39
C VAL A 290 2.64 -1.15 -23.55
N VAL A 291 3.24 -0.55 -24.59
CA VAL A 291 4.68 -0.57 -24.81
C VAL A 291 5.22 0.85 -24.73
N PHE A 292 6.25 1.05 -23.93
CA PHE A 292 6.96 2.32 -23.78
C PHE A 292 8.34 2.28 -24.43
N MET A 293 8.75 3.41 -24.95
CA MET A 293 10.12 3.71 -25.34
C MET A 293 10.73 4.67 -24.33
N LEU A 294 11.89 4.32 -23.80
CA LEU A 294 12.73 5.17 -22.97
C LEU A 294 13.93 5.60 -23.78
N TYR A 295 14.26 6.89 -23.77
CA TYR A 295 15.41 7.42 -24.48
C TYR A 295 16.08 8.58 -23.73
N GLY A 296 17.37 8.78 -23.98
CA GLY A 296 18.20 9.79 -23.33
C GLY A 296 19.55 9.94 -24.03
N GLU A 297 20.23 11.06 -23.81
CA GLU A 297 21.55 11.34 -24.37
C GLU A 297 22.52 11.87 -23.29
N PRO A 298 23.72 11.28 -23.15
CA PRO A 298 24.21 10.10 -23.87
C PRO A 298 23.64 8.78 -23.33
N TYR A 299 22.98 8.78 -22.16
CA TYR A 299 22.55 7.57 -21.49
C TYR A 299 21.04 7.54 -21.28
N VAL A 300 20.47 6.33 -21.29
CA VAL A 300 19.19 6.07 -20.61
C VAL A 300 19.46 5.48 -19.24
N PRO A 301 18.44 5.42 -18.37
CA PRO A 301 18.55 4.65 -17.13
C PRO A 301 19.11 3.24 -17.34
N GLU A 302 20.19 2.92 -16.63
CA GLU A 302 20.83 1.61 -16.75
C GLU A 302 19.98 0.54 -16.06
N SER A 303 19.73 -0.56 -16.77
CA SER A 303 18.93 -1.67 -16.28
C SER A 303 19.78 -2.74 -15.59
N PHE A 304 19.32 -3.28 -14.48
CA PHE A 304 19.93 -4.45 -13.84
C PHE A 304 18.88 -5.52 -13.49
N GLU A 305 19.32 -6.77 -13.41
CA GLU A 305 18.46 -7.89 -13.00
C GLU A 305 18.22 -7.83 -11.49
N VAL A 306 16.99 -8.12 -11.09
CA VAL A 306 16.59 -8.15 -9.68
C VAL A 306 16.73 -9.58 -9.17
N GLU A 307 17.80 -9.83 -8.39
CA GLU A 307 18.08 -11.15 -7.81
C GLU A 307 17.20 -11.43 -6.57
N ASP A 308 17.07 -10.45 -5.68
CA ASP A 308 16.25 -10.51 -4.46
C ASP A 308 15.27 -9.33 -4.40
N LEU A 309 14.07 -9.55 -3.87
CA LEU A 309 13.07 -8.51 -3.63
C LEU A 309 12.78 -8.38 -2.14
N GLU A 310 12.63 -7.14 -1.69
CA GLU A 310 12.02 -6.85 -0.41
C GLU A 310 10.60 -6.33 -0.63
N LYS A 311 9.63 -6.93 0.04
CA LYS A 311 8.26 -6.41 0.10
C LYS A 311 8.02 -5.86 1.49
N THR A 312 7.68 -4.60 1.58
CA THR A 312 7.18 -3.99 2.80
C THR A 312 5.66 -3.91 2.74
N VAL A 313 4.99 -4.53 3.70
CA VAL A 313 3.54 -4.37 3.91
C VAL A 313 3.34 -3.51 5.15
N LYS A 314 2.49 -2.48 5.03
CA LYS A 314 2.15 -1.61 6.15
C LYS A 314 0.67 -1.70 6.49
N LYS A 315 0.38 -1.77 7.78
CA LYS A 315 -0.98 -1.74 8.35
C LYS A 315 -1.00 -0.73 9.47
N ARG A 316 -1.98 0.15 9.49
CA ARG A 316 -2.14 1.17 10.53
C ARG A 316 -3.26 0.75 11.48
N TYR A 317 -3.01 0.91 12.77
CA TYR A 317 -4.04 0.86 13.80
C TYR A 317 -4.30 2.26 14.33
N PHE A 318 -5.57 2.62 14.38
CA PHE A 318 -6.08 3.78 15.10
C PHE A 318 -6.77 3.29 16.36
N ILE A 319 -6.46 3.87 17.50
CA ILE A 319 -6.87 3.36 18.80
C ILE A 319 -7.35 4.51 19.68
N GLU A 320 -8.46 4.28 20.38
CA GLU A 320 -9.02 5.12 21.44
C GLU A 320 -8.51 4.65 22.81
N ASP A 321 -8.21 5.60 23.72
CA ASP A 321 -7.77 5.33 25.09
C ASP A 321 -8.91 5.35 26.13
N LEU A 322 -10.13 5.71 25.72
CA LEU A 322 -11.33 5.82 26.56
C LEU A 322 -11.20 6.82 27.72
N GLY A 323 -10.26 7.77 27.64
CA GLY A 323 -10.09 8.85 28.61
C GLY A 323 -11.25 9.85 28.60
N ALA A 324 -11.93 9.99 27.47
CA ALA A 324 -13.19 10.69 27.31
C ALA A 324 -14.14 9.87 26.42
N SER A 325 -15.35 9.59 26.91
CA SER A 325 -16.32 8.73 26.23
C SER A 325 -16.99 9.37 25.01
N ASP A 326 -16.75 10.66 24.77
CA ASP A 326 -17.25 11.45 23.64
C ASP A 326 -16.14 11.87 22.67
N ASP A 327 -14.89 11.48 22.95
CA ASP A 327 -13.79 11.61 22.00
C ASP A 327 -13.76 10.39 21.09
N THR A 328 -13.77 10.65 19.78
CA THR A 328 -13.82 9.62 18.73
C THR A 328 -12.95 10.02 17.55
N ASP A 329 -11.87 10.77 17.81
CA ASP A 329 -10.97 11.25 16.79
C ASP A 329 -9.98 10.17 16.29
N PHE A 330 -9.86 9.06 17.02
CA PHE A 330 -9.07 7.87 16.74
C PHE A 330 -7.58 8.17 16.57
N ASN A 331 -7.09 9.18 17.29
CA ASN A 331 -5.67 9.56 17.27
C ASN A 331 -4.95 9.36 18.62
N ASP A 332 -5.63 8.86 19.65
CA ASP A 332 -5.03 8.66 20.97
C ASP A 332 -3.76 7.83 20.89
N ILE A 333 -3.80 6.77 20.08
CA ILE A 333 -2.62 6.00 19.70
C ILE A 333 -2.75 5.63 18.22
N VAL A 334 -1.75 6.02 17.44
CA VAL A 334 -1.63 5.59 16.03
C VAL A 334 -0.35 4.81 15.86
N VAL A 335 -0.46 3.57 15.38
CA VAL A 335 0.68 2.66 15.21
C VAL A 335 0.65 1.98 13.85
N ASP A 336 1.78 2.02 13.15
CA ASP A 336 1.97 1.26 11.91
C ASP A 336 2.71 -0.03 12.18
N VAL A 337 2.14 -1.18 11.83
CA VAL A 337 2.90 -2.42 11.70
C VAL A 337 3.53 -2.47 10.32
N VAL A 338 4.86 -2.53 10.30
CA VAL A 338 5.68 -2.61 9.08
C VAL A 338 6.30 -4.00 9.01
N SER A 339 5.86 -4.81 8.05
CA SER A 339 6.42 -6.15 7.79
C SER A 339 7.27 -6.12 6.54
N THR A 340 8.54 -6.48 6.66
CA THR A 340 9.45 -6.63 5.52
C THR A 340 9.68 -8.10 5.24
N TYR A 341 9.43 -8.53 4.01
CA TYR A 341 9.61 -9.90 3.52
C TYR A 341 10.73 -9.94 2.50
N THR A 342 11.54 -10.99 2.51
CA THR A 342 12.47 -11.27 1.42
C THR A 342 11.90 -12.39 0.56
N TYR A 343 11.83 -12.14 -0.74
CA TYR A 343 11.44 -13.15 -1.72
C TYR A 343 12.67 -13.66 -2.45
N LYS A 344 12.82 -14.98 -2.47
CA LYS A 344 13.82 -15.63 -3.30
C LYS A 344 13.19 -16.14 -4.57
N LYS A 345 13.91 -15.92 -5.67
CA LYS A 345 13.59 -16.45 -7.00
C LYS A 345 13.72 -17.97 -7.01
N THR A 346 12.65 -18.66 -7.34
CA THR A 346 12.72 -20.06 -7.79
C THR A 346 12.32 -20.10 -9.26
N THR A 347 13.22 -20.58 -10.13
CA THR A 347 12.94 -20.73 -11.56
C THR A 347 12.74 -22.20 -11.88
N SER A 348 11.59 -22.55 -12.47
CA SER A 348 11.35 -23.90 -12.95
C SER A 348 12.27 -24.21 -14.14
N GLU A 349 13.12 -25.22 -14.00
CA GLU A 349 14.02 -25.68 -15.07
C GLU A 349 13.27 -26.18 -16.31
N THR A 350 12.00 -26.58 -16.17
CA THR A 350 11.21 -27.22 -17.25
C THR A 350 10.31 -26.23 -17.99
N THR A 351 9.79 -25.21 -17.30
CA THR A 351 8.82 -24.26 -17.88
C THR A 351 9.34 -22.83 -17.96
N GLY A 352 10.49 -22.53 -17.34
CA GLY A 352 11.00 -21.16 -17.19
C GLY A 352 10.14 -20.27 -16.29
N ILE A 353 9.08 -20.81 -15.67
CA ILE A 353 8.19 -20.06 -14.77
C ILE A 353 8.97 -19.71 -13.51
N VAL A 354 9.04 -18.42 -13.22
CA VAL A 354 9.54 -17.90 -11.95
C VAL A 354 8.40 -17.88 -10.95
N THR A 355 8.56 -18.61 -9.85
CA THR A 355 7.72 -18.47 -8.67
C THR A 355 8.54 -17.81 -7.57
N PHE A 356 8.04 -16.68 -7.07
CA PHE A 356 8.56 -16.07 -5.86
C PHE A 356 7.98 -16.84 -4.68
N SER A 357 8.81 -17.67 -4.05
CA SER A 357 8.46 -18.23 -2.75
C SER A 357 8.88 -17.20 -1.69
N GLU A 358 7.95 -16.83 -0.82
CA GLU A 358 8.25 -16.11 0.42
C GLU A 358 9.34 -16.89 1.16
N GLU A 359 10.57 -16.36 1.23
CA GLU A 359 11.65 -17.15 1.82
C GLU A 359 11.82 -16.86 3.31
N LYS A 360 11.40 -15.68 3.81
CA LYS A 360 11.22 -15.37 5.24
C LYS A 360 10.74 -13.93 5.44
N VAL A 361 10.08 -13.71 6.57
CA VAL A 361 9.96 -12.40 7.21
C VAL A 361 11.38 -11.91 7.56
N LYS A 362 11.83 -10.83 6.93
CA LYS A 362 13.12 -10.18 7.21
C LYS A 362 13.06 -9.44 8.53
N SER A 363 12.01 -8.65 8.73
CA SER A 363 11.77 -7.93 9.97
C SER A 363 10.29 -7.57 10.11
N ARG A 364 9.85 -7.43 11.37
CA ARG A 364 8.60 -6.76 11.72
C ARG A 364 8.86 -5.73 12.81
N LYS A 365 8.20 -4.59 12.69
CA LYS A 365 8.24 -3.53 13.71
C LYS A 365 6.89 -2.82 13.81
N ALA A 366 6.61 -2.27 14.98
CA ALA A 366 5.55 -1.30 15.19
C ALA A 366 6.17 0.10 15.26
N GLU A 367 5.69 1.03 14.44
CA GLU A 367 6.11 2.43 14.43
C GLU A 367 4.99 3.29 15.03
N ILE A 368 5.25 3.88 16.20
CA ILE A 368 4.32 4.82 16.85
C ILE A 368 4.34 6.13 16.07
N ARG A 369 3.17 6.55 15.58
CA ARG A 369 2.98 7.73 14.72
C ARG A 369 2.41 8.91 15.48
N ALA A 370 1.43 8.68 16.34
CA ALA A 370 0.77 9.71 17.13
C ALA A 370 0.38 9.17 18.51
N LEU A 371 0.32 10.09 19.47
CA LEU A 371 -0.05 9.86 20.86
C LEU A 371 -0.97 11.01 21.32
N GLY A 372 -2.25 10.98 20.96
CA GLY A 372 -3.27 11.98 21.32
C GLY A 372 -3.78 11.88 22.75
N GLY A 373 -3.73 10.69 23.35
CA GLY A 373 -4.25 10.48 24.70
C GLY A 373 -3.41 11.16 25.77
N THR A 374 -4.05 11.65 26.84
CA THR A 374 -3.37 12.21 28.02
C THR A 374 -3.24 11.23 29.19
N LEU A 375 -3.68 9.99 28.96
CA LEU A 375 -3.49 8.88 29.88
C LEU A 375 -2.23 8.11 29.54
N ASP A 376 -1.68 7.45 30.55
CA ASP A 376 -0.62 6.48 30.34
C ASP A 376 -1.23 5.17 29.85
N PHE A 377 -0.50 4.41 29.03
CA PHE A 377 -0.99 3.14 28.50
C PHE A 377 0.16 2.16 28.24
N GLU A 378 -0.22 0.89 28.18
CA GLU A 378 0.62 -0.22 27.76
C GLU A 378 0.04 -0.85 26.49
N LEU A 379 0.76 -0.73 25.38
CA LEU A 379 0.45 -1.38 24.10
C LEU A 379 1.03 -2.79 24.11
N ASN A 380 0.18 -3.80 23.95
CA ASN A 380 0.58 -5.16 23.64
C ASN A 380 0.33 -5.42 22.15
N ILE A 381 1.38 -5.75 21.40
CA ILE A 381 1.27 -6.05 19.98
C ILE A 381 2.19 -7.21 19.61
N GLY A 382 1.62 -8.27 19.04
CA GLY A 382 2.38 -9.47 18.67
C GLY A 382 3.13 -10.11 19.84
N GLY A 383 2.61 -9.99 21.07
CA GLY A 383 3.26 -10.49 22.29
C GLY A 383 4.40 -9.61 22.81
N THR A 384 4.64 -8.44 22.20
CA THR A 384 5.57 -7.43 22.70
C THR A 384 4.81 -6.34 23.41
N THR A 385 5.34 -5.89 24.54
CA THR A 385 4.72 -4.86 25.37
C THR A 385 5.58 -3.59 25.34
N TRP A 386 4.94 -2.43 25.13
CA TRP A 386 5.55 -1.12 25.26
C TRP A 386 4.65 -0.17 26.05
N LYS A 387 5.24 0.65 26.91
CA LYS A 387 4.51 1.57 27.79
C LYS A 387 4.86 3.02 27.45
N LYS A 388 3.86 3.89 27.25
CA LYS A 388 4.07 5.30 26.87
C LYS A 388 5.05 6.00 27.81
N SER A 389 4.86 5.85 29.12
CA SER A 389 5.72 6.45 30.16
C SER A 389 7.19 6.00 30.13
N ALA A 390 7.56 4.99 29.33
CA ALA A 390 8.95 4.59 29.19
C ALA A 390 9.77 5.65 28.42
N ASP A 391 9.13 6.31 27.45
CA ASP A 391 9.81 7.22 26.51
C ASP A 391 9.16 8.62 26.43
N PHE A 392 7.89 8.75 26.83
CA PHE A 392 7.12 9.99 26.68
C PHE A 392 6.40 10.36 27.98
N ASP A 393 6.19 11.66 28.18
CA ASP A 393 5.31 12.16 29.24
C ASP A 393 3.85 11.79 28.92
N PRO A 394 3.15 11.01 29.78
CA PRO A 394 1.76 10.63 29.55
C PRO A 394 0.81 11.82 29.40
N SER A 395 1.09 12.94 30.08
CA SER A 395 0.24 14.12 30.08
C SER A 395 0.37 15.00 28.83
N VAL A 396 1.29 14.65 27.92
CA VAL A 396 1.57 15.39 26.70
C VAL A 396 1.06 14.63 25.48
N MET A 397 0.44 15.37 24.57
CA MET A 397 0.00 14.89 23.27
C MET A 397 1.13 15.07 22.25
N TYR A 398 1.35 14.08 21.38
CA TYR A 398 2.39 14.11 20.36
C TYR A 398 1.82 13.81 18.97
N ASN A 399 2.10 14.70 18.02
CA ASN A 399 1.77 14.54 16.60
C ASN A 399 0.26 14.50 16.26
N THR A 400 -0.59 15.17 17.03
CA THR A 400 -2.06 15.23 16.82
C THR A 400 -2.62 16.63 16.53
N GLN A 401 -1.93 17.71 16.91
CA GLN A 401 -2.40 19.09 16.66
C GLN A 401 -2.10 19.58 15.24
N GLU A 402 -0.88 19.37 14.78
CA GLU A 402 -0.42 19.61 13.41
C GLU A 402 0.30 18.33 12.94
N PRO A 403 -0.45 17.31 12.49
CA PRO A 403 0.13 16.01 12.17
C PRO A 403 1.18 16.07 11.06
N ASP A 404 2.35 15.51 11.34
CA ASP A 404 3.26 15.02 10.31
C ASP A 404 3.01 13.53 10.12
N TYR A 405 2.28 13.19 9.05
CA TYR A 405 1.86 11.82 8.74
C TYR A 405 3.02 10.86 8.43
N THR A 406 4.23 11.39 8.22
CA THR A 406 5.44 10.60 7.91
C THR A 406 6.33 10.37 9.13
N LYS A 407 6.14 11.15 10.20
CA LYS A 407 6.97 11.11 11.40
C LYS A 407 6.84 9.76 12.13
N VAL A 408 7.97 9.26 12.63
CA VAL A 408 8.02 8.13 13.56
C VAL A 408 8.41 8.69 14.92
N LEU A 409 7.57 8.52 15.94
CA LEU A 409 7.86 8.93 17.31
C LEU A 409 8.71 7.87 18.02
N HIS A 410 8.37 6.59 17.83
CA HIS A 410 9.07 5.46 18.45
C HIS A 410 8.94 4.21 17.59
N THR A 411 9.86 3.27 17.74
CA THR A 411 9.87 1.99 17.01
C THR A 411 10.04 0.83 18.00
N ILE A 412 9.17 -0.16 17.88
CA ILE A 412 9.19 -1.39 18.66
C ILE A 412 9.49 -2.55 17.70
N ASP A 413 10.55 -3.31 17.96
CA ASP A 413 10.82 -4.54 17.20
C ASP A 413 9.79 -5.61 17.57
N LEU A 414 9.19 -6.24 16.55
CA LEU A 414 8.20 -7.29 16.73
C LEU A 414 8.77 -8.66 16.36
N PRO A 415 8.29 -9.75 16.97
CA PRO A 415 8.66 -11.10 16.55
C PRO A 415 8.31 -11.36 15.09
N ASN A 416 9.18 -12.07 14.38
CA ASN A 416 8.98 -12.44 12.98
C ASN A 416 7.86 -13.48 12.78
N GLU A 417 7.28 -13.98 13.86
CA GLU A 417 6.18 -14.93 13.91
C GLU A 417 4.83 -14.22 14.09
N TYR A 418 4.84 -12.93 14.46
CA TYR A 418 3.61 -12.16 14.62
C TYR A 418 2.90 -11.97 13.29
N ASP A 419 1.68 -12.49 13.16
CA ASP A 419 0.85 -12.32 11.98
C ASP A 419 -0.03 -11.05 12.10
N PRO A 420 0.19 -9.99 11.30
CA PRO A 420 -0.63 -8.78 11.34
C PRO A 420 -2.10 -9.02 10.96
N ALA A 421 -2.42 -10.09 10.22
CA ALA A 421 -3.80 -10.45 9.88
C ALA A 421 -4.58 -10.98 11.10
N SER A 422 -3.88 -11.48 12.13
CA SER A 422 -4.51 -11.94 13.37
C SER A 422 -5.05 -10.81 14.24
N ASN A 423 -4.66 -9.56 13.97
CA ASN A 423 -4.96 -8.40 14.82
C ASN A 423 -4.70 -8.66 16.31
N ASN A 424 -3.63 -9.40 16.63
CA ASN A 424 -3.20 -9.62 18.01
C ASN A 424 -2.56 -8.33 18.57
N ILE A 425 -3.43 -7.38 18.92
CA ILE A 425 -3.15 -6.07 19.49
C ILE A 425 -4.15 -5.76 20.60
N SER A 426 -3.66 -5.18 21.70
CA SER A 426 -4.48 -4.63 22.77
C SER A 426 -3.76 -3.48 23.46
N VAL A 427 -4.53 -2.62 24.13
CA VAL A 427 -4.02 -1.48 24.89
C VAL A 427 -4.61 -1.52 26.28
N THR A 428 -3.76 -1.53 27.30
CA THR A 428 -4.18 -1.33 28.69
C THR A 428 -3.93 0.12 29.07
N VAL A 429 -5.00 0.86 29.32
CA VAL A 429 -4.96 2.27 29.72
C VAL A 429 -4.93 2.34 31.24
N TYR A 430 -4.23 3.33 31.78
CA TYR A 430 -4.10 3.54 33.23
C TYR A 430 -4.90 4.76 33.68
N GLN A 431 -5.37 4.69 34.92
CA GLN A 431 -6.03 5.82 35.57
C GLN A 431 -5.05 6.99 35.70
N LYS A 432 -5.57 8.20 35.52
CA LYS A 432 -4.79 9.43 35.71
C LYS A 432 -4.09 9.44 37.07
N ASP A 433 -2.80 9.78 37.06
CA ASP A 433 -1.94 9.85 38.24
C ASP A 433 -1.82 8.54 39.04
N SER A 434 -2.04 7.39 38.39
CA SER A 434 -2.06 6.06 39.02
C SER A 434 -1.45 5.00 38.11
N ASN A 435 -0.82 3.98 38.70
CA ASN A 435 -0.37 2.78 37.98
C ASN A 435 -1.46 1.69 37.91
N MET A 436 -2.69 2.03 38.29
CA MET A 436 -3.82 1.10 38.26
C MET A 436 -4.48 1.14 36.88
N PRO A 437 -4.72 -0.01 36.23
CA PRO A 437 -5.41 -0.06 34.94
C PRO A 437 -6.83 0.50 35.07
N SER A 438 -7.27 1.27 34.06
CA SER A 438 -8.64 1.76 33.91
C SER A 438 -9.43 0.87 32.96
N ALA A 439 -8.83 0.45 31.85
CA ALA A 439 -9.44 -0.40 30.85
C ALA A 439 -8.38 -1.16 30.03
N THR A 440 -8.76 -2.33 29.53
CA THR A 440 -8.04 -3.01 28.44
C THR A 440 -8.93 -3.01 27.21
N VAL A 441 -8.45 -2.34 26.17
CA VAL A 441 -9.04 -2.27 24.83
C VAL A 441 -8.43 -3.38 23.99
N ASN A 442 -9.26 -4.25 23.42
CA ASN A 442 -8.82 -5.28 22.47
C ASN A 442 -9.27 -4.92 21.06
N PHE A 443 -8.66 -5.54 20.05
CA PHE A 443 -9.20 -5.45 18.70
C PHE A 443 -10.66 -5.96 18.70
N PRO A 444 -11.61 -5.19 18.14
CA PRO A 444 -13.04 -5.50 18.25
C PRO A 444 -13.40 -6.78 17.49
N ALA A 445 -14.39 -7.50 18.01
CA ALA A 445 -15.01 -8.59 17.27
C ALA A 445 -15.93 -8.01 16.17
N ASP A 446 -16.24 -8.81 15.17
CA ASP A 446 -17.20 -8.38 14.14
C ASP A 446 -18.55 -8.00 14.79
N GLY A 447 -19.09 -6.87 14.36
CA GLY A 447 -20.37 -6.34 14.84
C GLY A 447 -20.36 -5.68 16.22
N THR A 448 -19.19 -5.50 16.86
CA THR A 448 -19.08 -4.70 18.09
C THR A 448 -18.67 -3.26 17.79
N VAL A 449 -18.91 -2.35 18.72
CA VAL A 449 -18.41 -0.97 18.59
C VAL A 449 -16.87 -0.99 18.58
N PRO A 450 -16.22 -0.25 17.67
CA PRO A 450 -14.77 -0.23 17.58
C PRO A 450 -14.15 0.72 18.59
N MET A 451 -13.05 0.28 19.18
CA MET A 451 -12.09 1.14 19.91
C MET A 451 -10.69 1.00 19.30
N ILE A 452 -10.50 0.02 18.41
CA ILE A 452 -9.34 -0.13 17.55
C ILE A 452 -9.86 -0.37 16.14
N ILE A 453 -9.31 0.35 15.18
CA ILE A 453 -9.56 0.14 13.75
C ILE A 453 -8.24 -0.17 13.08
N ALA A 454 -8.24 -1.13 12.16
CA ALA A 454 -7.14 -1.35 11.24
C ALA A 454 -7.45 -0.77 9.87
N ALA A 455 -6.49 -0.11 9.25
CA ALA A 455 -6.59 0.42 7.89
C ALA A 455 -5.23 0.38 7.17
N ASN A 456 -5.26 0.83 5.92
CA ASN A 456 -4.05 1.06 5.15
C ASN A 456 -3.23 2.24 5.71
N ALA A 457 -1.91 2.18 5.59
CA ALA A 457 -1.02 3.17 6.22
C ALA A 457 -1.03 4.56 5.55
N TYR A 458 -1.65 4.70 4.36
CA TYR A 458 -1.91 6.00 3.74
C TYR A 458 -3.12 6.73 4.34
N GLU A 459 -3.92 6.06 5.18
CA GLU A 459 -5.05 6.69 5.86
C GLU A 459 -4.52 7.66 6.93
N GLU A 460 -4.84 8.93 6.77
CA GLU A 460 -4.46 10.00 7.69
C GLU A 460 -5.31 9.91 8.97
N TRP A 461 -4.68 10.08 10.14
CA TRP A 461 -5.42 10.24 11.39
C TRP A 461 -5.99 11.66 11.50
N SER A 462 -7.09 11.79 12.24
CA SER A 462 -7.71 13.07 12.51
C SER A 462 -6.83 13.92 13.41
N VAL A 463 -6.95 15.25 13.27
CA VAL A 463 -6.40 16.15 14.29
C VAL A 463 -7.19 16.02 15.60
N GLU A 464 -6.55 16.39 16.70
CA GLU A 464 -7.13 16.40 18.05
C GLU A 464 -8.56 16.98 18.09
N ARG A 465 -9.51 16.25 18.69
CA ARG A 465 -10.94 16.62 18.88
C ARG A 465 -11.72 16.82 17.58
N VAL A 466 -11.23 16.32 16.47
CA VAL A 466 -11.99 16.24 15.23
C VAL A 466 -12.40 14.79 15.05
N ALA A 467 -13.71 14.54 15.19
CA ALA A 467 -14.28 13.21 15.04
C ALA A 467 -13.77 12.52 13.77
N PHE A 468 -13.40 11.25 13.93
CA PHE A 468 -12.92 10.42 12.85
C PHE A 468 -13.94 10.35 11.71
N ASN A 469 -13.47 10.27 10.47
CA ASN A 469 -14.37 10.29 9.31
C ASN A 469 -15.03 8.93 9.08
N TRP A 470 -16.00 8.61 9.95
CA TRP A 470 -16.74 7.34 9.96
C TRP A 470 -17.48 7.03 8.67
N LYS A 471 -17.88 8.04 7.90
CA LYS A 471 -18.56 7.85 6.60
C LYS A 471 -17.71 7.10 5.58
N LYS A 472 -16.39 7.06 5.77
CA LYS A 472 -15.47 6.31 4.91
C LYS A 472 -15.39 4.82 5.27
N PHE A 473 -15.73 4.46 6.51
CA PHE A 473 -15.54 3.12 7.07
C PHE A 473 -16.87 2.39 7.33
N MET A 474 -17.95 3.14 7.49
CA MET A 474 -19.31 2.62 7.57
C MET A 474 -19.89 2.57 6.16
N ASN A 475 -20.13 1.36 5.63
CA ASN A 475 -20.88 1.19 4.39
C ASN A 475 -22.33 1.66 4.61
N GLU A 476 -22.87 2.45 3.68
CA GLU A 476 -24.32 2.53 3.45
C GLU A 476 -24.78 1.33 2.58
#